data_AF-B2AV52-F1
#
_entry.id   AF-B2AV52-F1
#
_cell.length_a   1.000
_cell.length_b   1.000
_cell.length_c   1.000
_cell.angle_alpha   90.00
_cell.angle_beta   90.00
_cell.angle_gamma   90.00
#
_symmetry.space_group_name_H-M   'P 1'
#
loop_
_entity.id
_entity.type
_entity.pdbx_description
1 polymer ?
#
loop_
_entity_poly.entity_id
_entity_poly.type
_entity_poly.pdbx_seq_one_letter_code
_entity_poly.pdbx_strand_id
1 'polypeptide(L)'
;MIFNKFCAARPHYLLLTQNGHRRQHESLNFDDFGTLWGVLSVLNKDWEAKKPGARRYMGMFNCGIDSGCSRLHKHMQVLAVPDEAEFGLWPDSASKYEEPKCIPFKYYKHDIDGRLDELSREREAWERYFEFTAVAQEALMKAGHIPNAPDGVDATEIVPHNIILTREWLLVIPRTQAGMNGADANAAGYLGMVWVSDEGRMRKWTDQGPVELLTRLGLPKDI
;
A
#
# COMPACT_ATOMS: atom_id res chain seq x y z
N MET A 1 14.58 -11.89 -0.82
CA MET A 1 13.15 -12.23 -0.91
C MET A 1 12.91 -13.54 -0.17
N ILE A 2 11.87 -13.62 0.66
CA ILE A 2 11.47 -14.84 1.38
C ILE A 2 9.95 -15.05 1.26
N PHE A 3 9.46 -16.25 1.54
CA PHE A 3 8.03 -16.51 1.66
C PHE A 3 7.48 -15.98 3.00
N ASN A 4 6.28 -15.39 2.95
CA ASN A 4 5.53 -15.07 4.15
C ASN A 4 4.99 -16.37 4.78
N LYS A 5 5.44 -16.67 6.00
CA LYS A 5 5.04 -17.87 6.76
C LYS A 5 3.55 -17.92 7.06
N PHE A 6 2.90 -16.77 7.24
CA PHE A 6 1.49 -16.64 7.62
C PHE A 6 0.73 -15.83 6.56
N CYS A 7 0.77 -16.31 5.33
CA CYS A 7 0.16 -15.63 4.19
C CYS A 7 -1.36 -15.86 4.12
N ALA A 8 -2.11 -14.78 3.89
CA ALA A 8 -3.54 -14.84 3.59
C ALA A 8 -3.82 -15.32 2.16
N ALA A 9 -2.94 -15.00 1.21
CA ALA A 9 -3.00 -15.43 -0.18
C ALA A 9 -1.64 -16.01 -0.63
N ARG A 10 -1.66 -17.00 -1.53
CA ARG A 10 -0.43 -17.64 -2.04
C ARG A 10 -0.20 -17.37 -3.55
N PRO A 11 1.04 -17.06 -3.95
CA PRO A 11 2.19 -16.80 -3.10
C PRO A 11 2.14 -15.37 -2.52
N HIS A 12 2.78 -15.19 -1.36
CA HIS A 12 3.01 -13.89 -0.73
C HIS A 12 4.46 -13.87 -0.26
N TYR A 13 5.23 -12.92 -0.80
CA TYR A 13 6.65 -12.73 -0.55
C TYR A 13 6.92 -11.50 0.32
N LEU A 14 8.02 -11.55 1.06
CA LEU A 14 8.59 -10.43 1.78
C LEU A 14 9.96 -10.06 1.16
N LEU A 15 10.15 -8.77 0.87
CA LEU A 15 11.43 -8.18 0.49
C LEU A 15 11.96 -7.40 1.69
N LEU A 16 12.97 -7.94 2.37
CA LEU A 16 13.54 -7.33 3.58
C LEU A 16 14.88 -6.69 3.26
N THR A 17 15.18 -5.58 3.91
CA THR A 17 16.55 -5.04 3.92
C THR A 17 17.49 -6.05 4.58
N GLN A 18 18.70 -6.20 4.04
CA GLN A 18 19.73 -7.02 4.70
C GLN A 18 20.22 -6.38 6.00
N ASN A 19 20.26 -5.05 6.05
CA ASN A 19 20.57 -4.32 7.27
C ASN A 19 19.37 -4.36 8.24
N GLY A 20 19.57 -5.05 9.37
CA GLY A 20 18.62 -5.22 10.49
C GLY A 20 18.21 -3.94 11.21
N HIS A 21 18.96 -2.86 11.01
CA HIS A 21 18.71 -1.58 11.66
C HIS A 21 17.79 -0.67 10.85
N ARG A 22 17.50 -1.00 9.58
CA ARG A 22 16.54 -0.24 8.77
C ARG A 22 15.14 -0.44 9.34
N ARG A 23 14.44 0.65 9.59
CA ARG A 23 13.15 0.66 10.27
C ARG A 23 12.00 0.86 9.31
N GLN A 24 10.85 0.31 9.69
CA GLN A 24 9.62 0.34 8.91
C GLN A 24 9.00 1.75 8.84
N HIS A 25 9.38 2.68 9.72
CA HIS A 25 9.01 4.09 9.64
C HIS A 25 9.89 4.90 8.67
N GLU A 26 10.94 4.30 8.11
CA GLU A 26 11.73 4.95 7.07
C GLU A 26 11.05 4.74 5.70
N SER A 27 10.64 5.84 5.05
CA SER A 27 10.11 5.83 3.68
C SER A 27 11.03 5.07 2.72
N LEU A 28 10.48 4.50 1.65
CA LEU A 28 11.29 3.82 0.63
C LEU A 28 12.29 4.84 0.04
N ASN A 29 13.55 4.44 -0.08
CA ASN A 29 14.49 5.19 -0.91
C ASN A 29 14.44 4.64 -2.35
N PHE A 30 15.24 5.24 -3.25
CA PHE A 30 15.27 4.83 -4.65
C PHE A 30 15.65 3.35 -4.81
N ASP A 31 16.63 2.86 -4.04
CA ASP A 31 17.08 1.46 -4.12
C ASP A 31 16.00 0.46 -3.64
N ASP A 32 15.28 0.79 -2.57
CA ASP A 32 14.16 -0.01 -2.07
C ASP A 32 13.05 -0.06 -3.14
N PHE A 33 12.70 1.09 -3.71
CA PHE A 33 11.66 1.21 -4.73
C PHE A 33 12.05 0.45 -6.00
N GLY A 34 13.26 0.65 -6.50
CA GLY A 34 13.79 -0.05 -7.68
C GLY A 34 13.87 -1.56 -7.47
N THR A 35 14.19 -2.01 -6.26
CA THR A 35 14.14 -3.44 -5.91
C THR A 35 12.71 -3.99 -6.02
N LEU A 36 11.72 -3.28 -5.47
CA LEU A 36 10.31 -3.68 -5.59
C LEU A 36 9.85 -3.68 -7.04
N TRP A 37 10.19 -2.62 -7.78
CA TRP A 37 9.89 -2.45 -9.18
C TRP A 37 10.43 -3.61 -10.01
N GLY A 38 11.72 -3.92 -9.90
CA GLY A 38 12.36 -5.01 -10.63
C GLY A 38 11.76 -6.39 -10.32
N VAL A 39 11.41 -6.64 -9.06
CA VAL A 39 10.68 -7.88 -8.68
C VAL A 39 9.32 -7.94 -9.38
N LEU A 40 8.57 -6.85 -9.39
CA LEU A 40 7.28 -6.79 -10.09
C LEU A 40 7.44 -6.93 -11.61
N SER A 41 8.47 -6.36 -12.22
CA SER A 41 8.76 -6.50 -13.65
C SER A 41 8.98 -7.97 -14.03
N VAL A 42 9.72 -8.72 -13.20
CA VAL A 42 9.95 -10.15 -13.44
C VAL A 42 8.68 -10.97 -13.22
N LEU A 43 7.99 -10.78 -12.10
CA LEU A 43 6.81 -11.59 -11.75
C LEU A 43 5.61 -11.34 -12.66
N ASN A 44 5.47 -10.13 -13.21
CA ASN A 44 4.38 -9.77 -14.10
C ASN A 44 4.70 -9.99 -15.59
N LYS A 45 5.93 -10.36 -15.97
CA LYS A 45 6.34 -10.47 -17.39
C LYS A 45 5.37 -11.30 -18.24
N ASP A 46 4.95 -12.45 -17.73
CA ASP A 46 4.05 -13.35 -18.45
C ASP A 46 2.60 -12.84 -18.46
N TRP A 47 2.19 -12.10 -17.43
CA TRP A 47 0.87 -11.47 -17.34
C TRP A 47 0.77 -10.26 -18.27
N GLU A 48 1.79 -9.40 -18.32
CA GLU A 48 1.88 -8.29 -19.28
C GLU A 48 1.89 -8.82 -20.73
N ALA A 49 2.54 -9.98 -20.97
CA ALA A 49 2.52 -10.68 -22.25
C ALA A 49 1.21 -11.44 -22.54
N LYS A 50 0.20 -11.34 -21.66
CA LYS A 50 -1.12 -11.98 -21.78
C LYS A 50 -1.06 -13.50 -21.98
N LYS A 51 -0.09 -14.17 -21.35
CA LYS A 51 0.03 -15.62 -21.46
C LYS A 51 -1.10 -16.31 -20.68
N PRO A 52 -1.65 -17.43 -21.19
CA PRO A 52 -2.67 -18.21 -20.47
C PRO A 52 -2.17 -18.64 -19.09
N GLY A 53 -3.00 -18.46 -18.06
CA GLY A 53 -2.69 -18.85 -16.68
C GLY A 53 -1.67 -17.95 -15.97
N ALA A 54 -1.20 -16.87 -16.60
CA ALA A 54 -0.31 -15.91 -15.96
C ALA A 54 -1.04 -15.09 -14.87
N ARG A 55 -0.33 -14.76 -13.79
CA ARG A 55 -0.88 -14.04 -12.64
C ARG A 55 -0.33 -12.63 -12.57
N ARG A 56 -1.19 -11.69 -12.20
CA ARG A 56 -0.81 -10.31 -11.86
C ARG A 56 -0.31 -10.26 -10.42
N TYR A 57 0.73 -9.47 -10.17
CA TYR A 57 1.32 -9.25 -8.85
C TYR A 57 1.39 -7.77 -8.53
N MET A 58 1.14 -7.46 -7.25
CA MET A 58 1.29 -6.11 -6.68
C MET A 58 2.29 -6.12 -5.53
N GLY A 59 2.95 -4.98 -5.36
CA GLY A 59 3.80 -4.64 -4.23
C GLY A 59 3.06 -3.80 -3.20
N MET A 60 3.41 -3.97 -1.93
CA MET A 60 2.88 -3.14 -0.83
C MET A 60 3.98 -2.73 0.14
N PHE A 61 3.83 -1.56 0.73
CA PHE A 61 4.63 -1.10 1.86
C PHE A 61 3.74 -0.40 2.88
N ASN A 62 3.93 -0.70 4.16
CA ASN A 62 3.20 -0.07 5.26
C ASN A 62 4.24 0.72 6.07
N CYS A 63 4.35 2.02 5.84
CA CYS A 63 5.33 2.89 6.48
C CYS A 63 4.88 3.33 7.88
N GLY A 64 5.61 2.96 8.93
CA GLY A 64 5.33 3.36 10.30
C GLY A 64 4.16 2.62 10.97
N ILE A 65 4.00 2.82 12.29
CA ILE A 65 3.03 2.08 13.11
C ILE A 65 1.60 2.31 12.61
N ASP A 66 1.23 3.57 12.34
CA ASP A 66 -0.13 3.95 11.92
C ASP A 66 -0.55 3.37 10.57
N SER A 67 0.39 2.91 9.76
CA SER A 67 0.08 2.27 8.47
C SER A 67 -0.37 0.81 8.58
N GLY A 68 -0.44 0.27 9.80
CA GLY A 68 -0.74 -1.15 10.02
C GLY A 68 0.47 -2.06 9.76
N CYS A 69 1.68 -1.56 10.04
CA CYS A 69 2.88 -2.37 9.91
C CYS A 69 2.95 -3.43 11.04
N SER A 70 3.28 -4.67 10.70
CA SER A 70 3.31 -5.79 11.67
C SER A 70 4.70 -6.05 12.25
N ARG A 71 5.76 -5.51 11.61
CA ARG A 71 7.16 -5.67 12.01
C ARG A 71 7.87 -4.34 11.84
N LEU A 72 8.81 -4.06 12.74
CA LEU A 72 9.60 -2.82 12.73
C LEU A 72 10.83 -2.87 11.83
N HIS A 73 11.32 -4.05 11.44
CA HIS A 73 12.38 -4.19 10.43
C HIS A 73 11.81 -3.83 9.06
N LYS A 74 12.51 -2.99 8.29
CA LYS A 74 12.05 -2.52 6.98
C LYS A 74 11.83 -3.64 5.97
N HIS A 75 10.59 -3.79 5.52
CA HIS A 75 10.21 -4.79 4.54
C HIS A 75 9.05 -4.31 3.65
N MET A 76 9.09 -4.76 2.40
CA MET A 76 8.00 -4.66 1.43
C MET A 76 7.36 -6.03 1.25
N GLN A 77 6.11 -6.04 0.82
CA GLN A 77 5.33 -7.25 0.58
C GLN A 77 5.00 -7.35 -0.90
N VAL A 78 5.01 -8.56 -1.47
CA VAL A 78 4.57 -8.81 -2.85
C VAL A 78 3.57 -9.95 -2.84
N LEU A 79 2.43 -9.76 -3.47
CA LEU A 79 1.36 -10.75 -3.51
C LEU A 79 0.72 -10.77 -4.89
N ALA A 80 0.16 -11.94 -5.24
CA ALA A 80 -0.70 -12.02 -6.40
C ALA A 80 -1.99 -11.22 -6.16
N VAL A 81 -2.40 -10.46 -7.18
CA VAL A 81 -3.71 -9.83 -7.21
C VAL A 81 -4.76 -10.94 -7.38
N PRO A 82 -5.92 -10.86 -6.69
CA PRO A 82 -7.05 -11.76 -6.95
C PRO A 82 -7.45 -11.76 -8.43
N ASP A 83 -8.16 -12.80 -8.86
CA ASP A 83 -8.78 -12.77 -10.20
C ASP A 83 -9.79 -11.63 -10.27
N GLU A 84 -9.76 -10.82 -11.33
CA GLU A 84 -10.65 -9.67 -11.50
C GLU A 84 -12.13 -10.10 -11.55
N ALA A 85 -12.40 -11.32 -12.05
CA ALA A 85 -13.75 -11.89 -12.04
C ALA A 85 -14.26 -12.22 -10.62
N GLU A 86 -13.35 -12.43 -9.67
CA GLU A 86 -13.66 -12.71 -8.27
C GLU A 86 -13.63 -11.43 -7.41
N PHE A 87 -12.68 -10.54 -7.66
CA PHE A 87 -12.45 -9.32 -6.90
C PHE A 87 -11.70 -8.27 -7.73
N GLY A 88 -12.41 -7.25 -8.21
CA GLY A 88 -11.81 -6.10 -8.88
C GLY A 88 -11.17 -5.13 -7.89
N LEU A 89 -9.95 -4.67 -8.16
CA LEU A 89 -9.36 -3.58 -7.39
C LEU A 89 -10.00 -2.27 -7.85
N TRP A 90 -10.52 -1.47 -6.91
CA TRP A 90 -11.13 -0.19 -7.24
C TRP A 90 -10.23 0.77 -8.07
N PRO A 91 -8.88 0.79 -7.94
CA PRO A 91 -8.04 1.63 -8.78
C PRO A 91 -8.02 1.19 -10.26
N ASP A 92 -8.32 -0.07 -10.56
CA ASP A 92 -8.41 -0.59 -11.94
C ASP A 92 -9.70 -0.09 -12.62
N SER A 93 -10.78 0.02 -11.84
CA SER A 93 -12.10 0.47 -12.32
C SER A 93 -12.23 1.98 -12.51
N ALA A 94 -11.31 2.75 -11.92
CA ALA A 94 -11.28 4.20 -12.09
C ALA A 94 -10.88 4.52 -13.53
N SER A 95 -11.84 4.95 -14.35
CA SER A 95 -11.50 5.48 -15.68
C SER A 95 -10.57 6.69 -15.50
N LYS A 96 -9.72 6.98 -16.49
CA LYS A 96 -8.88 8.20 -16.51
C LYS A 96 -9.67 9.51 -16.31
N TYR A 97 -11.00 9.45 -16.38
CA TYR A 97 -11.92 10.58 -16.38
C TYR A 97 -12.92 10.60 -15.21
N GLU A 98 -13.06 9.50 -14.46
CA GLU A 98 -13.95 9.44 -13.29
C GLU A 98 -13.28 8.64 -12.17
N GLU A 99 -12.95 9.34 -11.07
CA GLU A 99 -12.59 8.68 -9.82
C GLU A 99 -13.78 7.87 -9.30
N PRO A 100 -13.55 6.74 -8.58
CA PRO A 100 -14.66 6.04 -7.96
C PRO A 100 -15.33 6.98 -6.96
N LYS A 101 -16.59 7.33 -7.22
CA LYS A 101 -17.38 8.33 -6.48
C LYS A 101 -17.57 8.00 -4.98
N CYS A 102 -17.06 6.86 -4.51
CA CYS A 102 -17.34 6.30 -3.20
C CYS A 102 -16.09 5.93 -2.36
N ILE A 103 -14.88 6.40 -2.70
CA ILE A 103 -13.71 6.19 -1.82
C ILE A 103 -13.69 7.28 -0.74
N PRO A 104 -13.86 6.93 0.54
CA PRO A 104 -14.22 7.89 1.59
C PRO A 104 -13.00 8.47 2.33
N PHE A 105 -11.80 8.20 1.82
CA PHE A 105 -10.52 8.63 2.38
C PHE A 105 -9.64 9.25 1.29
N LYS A 106 -8.69 10.10 1.70
CA LYS A 106 -7.70 10.73 0.84
C LYS A 106 -6.66 9.68 0.40
N TYR A 107 -6.34 9.70 -0.88
CA TYR A 107 -5.30 8.90 -1.51
C TYR A 107 -4.69 9.71 -2.66
N TYR A 108 -3.51 9.29 -3.12
CA TYR A 108 -2.84 9.84 -4.29
C TYR A 108 -2.54 8.70 -5.25
N LYS A 109 -3.00 8.83 -6.49
CA LYS A 109 -2.85 7.81 -7.54
C LYS A 109 -2.07 8.38 -8.72
N HIS A 110 -1.19 7.57 -9.27
CA HIS A 110 -0.53 7.82 -10.54
C HIS A 110 -0.70 6.63 -11.47
N ASP A 111 -1.20 6.87 -12.69
CA ASP A 111 -1.22 5.86 -13.75
C ASP A 111 0.11 5.89 -14.50
N ILE A 112 0.81 4.76 -14.48
CA ILE A 112 2.13 4.61 -15.08
C ILE A 112 1.98 4.54 -16.61
N ASP A 113 2.77 5.30 -17.34
CA ASP A 113 2.70 5.28 -18.80
C ASP A 113 3.36 4.02 -19.38
N GLY A 114 2.54 3.05 -19.75
CA GLY A 114 2.98 1.80 -20.38
C GLY A 114 3.66 1.96 -21.75
N ARG A 115 3.71 3.17 -22.32
CA ARG A 115 4.45 3.47 -23.57
C ARG A 115 5.92 3.77 -23.33
N LEU A 116 6.30 4.08 -22.09
CA LEU A 116 7.68 4.37 -21.70
C LEU A 116 8.50 3.08 -21.61
N ASP A 117 9.81 3.20 -21.79
CA ASP A 117 10.74 2.10 -21.52
C ASP A 117 10.81 1.78 -20.00
N GLU A 118 11.41 0.64 -19.67
CA GLU A 118 11.42 0.11 -18.31
C GLU A 118 12.04 1.05 -17.28
N LEU A 119 13.15 1.71 -17.64
CA LEU A 119 13.86 2.63 -16.74
C LEU A 119 13.07 3.93 -16.57
N SER A 120 12.45 4.40 -17.66
CA SER A 120 11.60 5.59 -17.63
C SER A 120 10.33 5.38 -16.80
N ARG A 121 9.69 4.20 -16.88
CA ARG A 121 8.54 3.84 -16.03
C ARG A 121 8.92 3.77 -14.54
N GLU A 122 10.06 3.17 -14.21
CA GLU A 122 10.57 3.11 -12.84
C GLU A 122 10.79 4.51 -12.27
N ARG A 123 11.51 5.36 -13.03
CA ARG A 123 11.81 6.73 -12.64
C ARG A 123 10.54 7.56 -12.44
N GLU A 124 9.61 7.49 -13.38
CA GLU A 124 8.33 8.18 -13.29
C GLU A 124 7.56 7.76 -12.02
N ALA A 125 7.45 6.46 -11.77
CA ALA A 125 6.74 5.95 -10.60
C ALA A 125 7.45 6.35 -9.29
N TRP A 126 8.78 6.35 -9.25
CA TRP A 126 9.56 6.81 -8.11
C TRP A 126 9.36 8.30 -7.83
N GLU A 127 9.43 9.15 -8.86
CA GLU A 127 9.24 10.61 -8.72
C GLU A 127 7.85 10.91 -8.16
N ARG A 128 6.82 10.22 -8.66
CA ARG A 128 5.45 10.32 -8.16
C ARG A 128 5.31 9.82 -6.72
N TYR A 129 5.98 8.73 -6.35
CA TYR A 129 6.02 8.28 -4.97
C TYR A 129 6.61 9.34 -4.04
N PHE A 130 7.77 9.90 -4.41
CA PHE A 130 8.44 10.94 -3.63
C PHE A 130 7.52 12.17 -3.44
N GLU A 131 6.92 12.66 -4.53
CA GLU A 131 5.95 13.77 -4.49
C GLU A 131 4.74 13.46 -3.60
N PHE A 132 4.12 12.29 -3.77
CA PHE A 132 2.94 11.91 -2.99
C PHE A 132 3.23 11.75 -1.51
N THR A 133 4.41 11.26 -1.13
CA THR A 133 4.78 11.20 0.30
C THR A 133 4.97 12.58 0.91
N ALA A 134 5.53 13.55 0.18
CA ALA A 134 5.63 14.93 0.65
C ALA A 134 4.24 15.57 0.84
N VAL A 135 3.35 15.42 -0.14
CA VAL A 135 1.97 15.95 -0.05
C VAL A 135 1.17 15.23 1.04
N ALA A 136 1.37 13.93 1.22
CA ALA A 136 0.77 13.15 2.32
C ALA A 136 1.23 13.67 3.70
N GLN A 137 2.53 13.95 3.85
CA GLN A 137 3.07 14.52 5.09
C GLN A 137 2.42 15.87 5.41
N GLU A 138 2.32 16.77 4.43
CA GLU A 138 1.64 18.05 4.61
C GLU A 138 0.17 17.88 5.00
N ALA A 139 -0.55 16.95 4.37
CA ALA A 139 -1.95 16.70 4.66
C ALA A 139 -2.14 16.18 6.10
N LEU A 140 -1.26 15.29 6.57
CA LEU A 140 -1.26 14.79 7.95
C LEU A 140 -0.97 15.92 8.95
N MET A 141 0.01 16.77 8.67
CA MET A 141 0.33 17.93 9.52
C MET A 141 -0.82 18.93 9.57
N LYS A 142 -1.45 19.25 8.43
CA LYS A 142 -2.63 20.14 8.37
C LYS A 142 -3.83 19.58 9.14
N ALA A 143 -3.97 18.26 9.18
CA ALA A 143 -4.99 17.58 9.98
C ALA A 143 -4.63 17.51 11.49
N GLY A 144 -3.45 17.99 11.90
CA GLY A 144 -2.97 17.92 13.28
C GLY A 144 -2.61 16.50 13.73
N HIS A 145 -2.35 15.58 12.79
CA HIS A 145 -1.95 14.21 13.13
C HIS A 145 -0.53 14.19 13.67
N ILE A 146 -0.33 13.51 14.80
CA ILE A 146 0.99 13.24 15.37
C ILE A 146 1.25 11.73 15.19
N PRO A 147 2.22 11.34 14.33
CA PRO A 147 2.54 9.94 14.08
C PRO A 147 2.94 9.16 15.34
N ASN A 148 2.51 7.90 15.42
CA ASN A 148 3.07 6.97 16.40
C ASN A 148 4.55 6.69 16.08
N ALA A 149 5.45 7.17 16.95
CA ALA A 149 6.89 7.02 16.82
C ALA A 149 7.45 6.04 17.86
N PRO A 150 8.42 5.19 17.49
CA PRO A 150 9.19 4.43 18.47
C PRO A 150 10.01 5.35 19.40
N ASP A 151 10.41 4.83 20.56
CA ASP A 151 11.23 5.57 21.52
C ASP A 151 12.50 6.16 20.87
N GLY A 152 12.73 7.45 21.11
CA GLY A 152 13.91 8.17 20.60
C GLY A 152 13.84 8.56 19.12
N VAL A 153 12.69 8.37 18.46
CA VAL A 153 12.44 8.85 17.09
C VAL A 153 11.54 10.09 17.14
N ASP A 154 11.89 11.13 16.40
CA ASP A 154 11.03 12.30 16.24
C ASP A 154 9.82 11.94 15.36
N ALA A 155 8.61 12.10 15.90
CA ALA A 155 7.37 11.82 15.18
C ALA A 155 7.21 12.65 13.91
N THR A 156 7.83 13.83 13.83
CA THR A 156 7.76 14.72 12.65
C THR A 156 8.55 14.19 11.45
N GLU A 157 9.50 13.29 11.69
CA GLU A 157 10.29 12.62 10.63
C GLU A 157 9.53 11.43 10.01
N ILE A 158 8.42 10.99 10.62
CA ILE A 158 7.65 9.85 10.17
C ILE A 158 6.49 10.34 9.30
N VAL A 159 6.34 9.73 8.13
CA VAL A 159 5.17 9.92 7.27
C VAL A 159 4.42 8.60 7.23
N PRO A 160 3.40 8.36 8.07
CA PRO A 160 2.66 7.11 8.00
C PRO A 160 1.83 7.03 6.72
N HIS A 161 2.14 6.05 5.89
CA HIS A 161 1.45 5.85 4.62
C HIS A 161 1.46 4.38 4.20
N ASN A 162 0.48 4.00 3.41
CA ASN A 162 0.54 2.77 2.62
C ASN A 162 0.96 3.08 1.19
N ILE A 163 1.76 2.18 0.61
CA ILE A 163 2.04 2.12 -0.82
C ILE A 163 1.39 0.86 -1.36
N ILE A 164 0.74 0.99 -2.52
CA ILE A 164 0.41 -0.14 -3.39
C ILE A 164 0.97 0.18 -4.77
N LEU A 165 1.77 -0.73 -5.31
CA LEU A 165 2.43 -0.57 -6.60
C LEU A 165 2.08 -1.76 -7.49
N THR A 166 1.52 -1.49 -8.65
CA THR A 166 1.39 -2.45 -9.75
C THR A 166 2.28 -2.00 -10.91
N ARG A 167 2.22 -2.74 -12.03
CA ARG A 167 2.86 -2.31 -13.27
C ARG A 167 2.13 -1.16 -13.97
N GLU A 168 0.89 -0.89 -13.57
CA GLU A 168 -0.02 0.04 -14.25
C GLU A 168 -0.28 1.31 -13.44
N TRP A 169 -0.17 1.23 -12.11
CA TRP A 169 -0.40 2.39 -11.26
C TRP A 169 0.34 2.28 -9.93
N LEU A 170 0.56 3.45 -9.34
CA LEU A 170 1.04 3.64 -7.98
C LEU A 170 -0.07 4.30 -7.16
N LEU A 171 -0.25 3.82 -5.93
CA LEU A 171 -1.16 4.40 -4.94
C LEU A 171 -0.41 4.68 -3.64
N VAL A 172 -0.59 5.89 -3.11
CA VAL A 172 -0.10 6.30 -1.78
C VAL A 172 -1.28 6.75 -0.94
N ILE A 173 -1.41 6.21 0.27
CA ILE A 173 -2.53 6.50 1.16
C ILE A 173 -1.98 7.01 2.49
N PRO A 174 -2.19 8.27 2.88
CA PRO A 174 -1.83 8.78 4.20
C PRO A 174 -2.65 8.07 5.30
N ARG A 175 -1.98 7.72 6.40
CA ARG A 175 -2.56 6.93 7.49
C ARG A 175 -2.47 7.67 8.82
N THR A 176 -3.53 7.57 9.62
CA THR A 176 -3.61 8.22 10.95
C THR A 176 -3.61 7.20 12.08
N GLN A 177 -4.01 5.95 11.81
CA GLN A 177 -4.00 4.88 12.81
C GLN A 177 -4.08 3.52 12.12
N ALA A 178 -3.44 2.51 12.73
CA ALA A 178 -3.38 1.14 12.19
C ALA A 178 -4.74 0.44 12.18
N GLY A 179 -5.55 0.72 13.20
CA GLY A 179 -6.81 0.03 13.46
C GLY A 179 -7.57 0.69 14.61
N MET A 180 -8.84 0.31 14.77
CA MET A 180 -9.71 0.80 15.85
C MET A 180 -10.61 -0.33 16.34
N ASN A 181 -10.77 -0.45 17.67
CA ASN A 181 -11.62 -1.45 18.32
C ASN A 181 -11.33 -2.91 17.92
N GLY A 182 -10.09 -3.20 17.51
CA GLY A 182 -9.63 -4.51 17.04
C GLY A 182 -9.99 -4.84 15.59
N ALA A 183 -10.32 -3.83 14.79
CA ALA A 183 -10.38 -3.88 13.34
C ALA A 183 -9.20 -3.09 12.75
N ASP A 184 -8.19 -3.81 12.27
CA ASP A 184 -6.95 -3.24 11.74
C ASP A 184 -6.93 -3.29 10.22
N ALA A 185 -6.32 -2.28 9.58
CA ALA A 185 -6.14 -2.21 8.14
C ALA A 185 -4.69 -1.86 7.76
N ASN A 186 -4.20 -2.53 6.72
CA ASN A 186 -2.95 -2.21 6.04
C ASN A 186 -3.24 -1.83 4.56
N ALA A 187 -2.20 -1.73 3.74
CA ALA A 187 -2.32 -1.47 2.30
C ALA A 187 -3.39 -2.32 1.58
N ALA A 188 -3.48 -3.62 1.87
CA ALA A 188 -4.47 -4.51 1.26
C ALA A 188 -5.90 -4.18 1.73
N GLY A 189 -6.08 -3.86 3.01
CA GLY A 189 -7.38 -3.46 3.55
C GLY A 189 -7.96 -2.23 2.86
N TYR A 190 -7.10 -1.28 2.45
CA TYR A 190 -7.50 -0.10 1.69
C TYR A 190 -7.87 -0.39 0.22
N LEU A 191 -7.50 -1.55 -0.31
CA LEU A 191 -8.02 -2.06 -1.58
C LEU A 191 -9.36 -2.80 -1.41
N GLY A 192 -9.88 -2.89 -0.18
CA GLY A 192 -11.04 -3.73 0.17
C GLY A 192 -10.68 -5.20 0.46
N MET A 193 -9.39 -5.57 0.40
CA MET A 193 -8.92 -6.92 0.71
C MET A 193 -8.68 -7.06 2.22
N VAL A 194 -9.75 -7.31 2.97
CA VAL A 194 -9.70 -7.44 4.43
C VAL A 194 -9.26 -8.85 4.84
N TRP A 195 -8.15 -8.95 5.56
CA TRP A 195 -7.62 -10.23 6.08
C TRP A 195 -7.79 -10.31 7.59
N VAL A 196 -8.66 -11.20 8.05
CA VAL A 196 -8.94 -11.43 9.47
C VAL A 196 -8.68 -12.89 9.84
N SER A 197 -8.21 -13.12 11.06
CA SER A 197 -7.84 -14.46 11.57
C SER A 197 -9.02 -15.27 12.08
N ASP A 198 -10.12 -14.60 12.41
CA ASP A 198 -11.27 -15.19 13.11
C ASP A 198 -12.54 -14.36 12.88
N GLU A 199 -13.69 -14.99 13.14
CA GLU A 199 -15.00 -14.34 12.98
C GLU A 199 -15.22 -13.16 13.92
N GLY A 200 -14.58 -13.15 15.10
CA GLY A 200 -14.71 -12.05 16.05
C GLY A 200 -14.14 -10.76 15.46
N ARG A 201 -12.98 -10.83 14.80
CA ARG A 201 -12.40 -9.71 14.05
C ARG A 201 -13.22 -9.33 12.83
N MET A 202 -13.80 -10.30 12.13
CA MET A 202 -14.73 -10.00 11.02
C MET A 202 -15.92 -9.18 11.51
N ARG A 203 -16.55 -9.58 12.62
CA ARG A 203 -17.67 -8.86 13.24
C ARG A 203 -17.28 -7.42 13.63
N LYS A 204 -16.09 -7.22 14.20
CA LYS A 204 -15.58 -5.86 14.51
C LYS A 204 -15.45 -4.97 13.27
N TRP A 205 -15.10 -5.54 12.12
CA TRP A 205 -15.05 -4.83 10.84
C TRP A 205 -16.47 -4.50 10.33
N THR A 206 -17.39 -5.47 10.35
CA THR A 206 -18.76 -5.26 9.85
C THR A 206 -19.58 -4.33 10.73
N ASP A 207 -19.49 -4.45 12.05
CA ASP A 207 -20.30 -3.70 13.01
C ASP A 207 -19.95 -2.21 13.00
N GLN A 208 -18.69 -1.86 12.71
CA GLN A 208 -18.25 -0.48 12.56
C GLN A 208 -18.57 0.11 11.18
N GLY A 209 -18.87 -0.73 10.18
CA GLY A 209 -19.01 -0.34 8.79
C GLY A 209 -17.66 -0.15 8.09
N PRO A 210 -17.29 -0.96 7.08
CA PRO A 210 -15.97 -0.89 6.45
C PRO A 210 -15.59 0.48 5.88
N VAL A 211 -16.56 1.21 5.32
CA VAL A 211 -16.38 2.56 4.78
C VAL A 211 -15.99 3.54 5.89
N GLU A 212 -16.80 3.62 6.95
CA GLU A 212 -16.55 4.50 8.10
C GLU A 212 -15.24 4.15 8.81
N LEU A 213 -14.94 2.86 8.95
CA LEU A 213 -13.68 2.40 9.51
C LEU A 213 -12.49 2.91 8.67
N LEU A 214 -12.47 2.63 7.36
CA LEU A 214 -11.35 3.05 6.49
C LEU A 214 -11.19 4.57 6.40
N THR A 215 -12.28 5.34 6.47
CA THR A 215 -12.24 6.81 6.61
C THR A 215 -11.51 7.22 7.86
N ARG A 216 -11.83 6.61 9.01
CA ARG A 216 -11.20 6.93 10.30
C ARG A 216 -9.75 6.48 10.37
N LEU A 217 -9.37 5.38 9.71
CA LEU A 217 -7.99 4.87 9.74
C LEU A 217 -7.02 5.69 8.87
N GLY A 218 -7.54 6.60 8.04
CA GLY A 218 -6.79 7.49 7.16
C GLY A 218 -7.19 8.94 7.36
N LEU A 219 -6.91 9.76 6.34
CA LEU A 219 -7.48 11.10 6.25
C LEU A 219 -8.80 11.04 5.47
N PRO A 220 -9.88 11.71 5.92
CA PRO A 220 -11.11 11.78 5.15
C PRO A 220 -10.88 12.50 3.81
N LYS A 221 -11.62 12.12 2.77
CA LYS A 221 -11.66 12.88 1.51
C LYS A 221 -12.48 14.16 1.76
N ASP A 222 -12.01 15.29 1.27
CA ASP A 222 -12.78 16.54 1.30
C ASP A 222 -14.04 16.30 0.43
N ILE A 223 -15.24 16.33 1.04
CA ILE A 223 -16.54 16.14 0.37
C ILE A 223 -16.99 17.45 -0.27
#